data_AF-A0A7S2VUJ5-F1
#
_entry.id   AF-A0A7S2VUJ5-F1
#
_cell.length_a   1.000
_cell.length_b   1.000
_cell.length_c   1.000
_cell.angle_alpha   90.00
_cell.angle_beta   90.00
_cell.angle_gamma   90.00
#
_symmetry.space_group_name_H-M   'P 1'
#
loop_
_entity.id
_entity.type
_entity.pdbx_description
1 polymer ?
#
loop_
_entity_poly.entity_id
_entity_poly.type
_entity_poly.pdbx_seq_one_letter_code
_entity_poly.pdbx_strand_id
1 'polypeptide(L)'
;LIINSAKGIGIKVVNIGAGELIDGAAHPHLVLGLVWQLVKLQLLNSVNLKSHPELVRLLEEGEDLEDLLRLPPEQLLMRWFNYHLKNAGSEKKVYNFSGDVKDSEAYTILLHQIAPGKCDNKALTVSDKKKRAAMVLGNAKKLDVESFITPADICKGNP
;
A
#
# COMPACT_ATOMS: atom_id res chain seq x y z
N LEU A 1 22.81 4.42 19.52
CA LEU A 1 21.78 3.36 19.73
C LEU A 1 20.79 3.32 18.56
N ILE A 2 20.05 4.41 18.30
CA ILE A 2 18.98 4.49 17.27
C ILE A 2 19.42 3.97 15.89
N ILE A 3 20.56 4.44 15.36
CA ILE A 3 21.03 4.06 14.02
C ILE A 3 21.35 2.56 13.93
N ASN A 4 21.98 1.99 14.95
CA ASN A 4 22.33 0.56 14.95
C ASN A 4 21.07 -0.32 15.08
N SER A 5 20.11 0.11 15.91
CA SER A 5 18.81 -0.57 16.02
C SER A 5 18.04 -0.50 14.70
N ALA A 6 18.02 0.65 14.03
CA ALA A 6 17.37 0.83 12.73
C ALA A 6 17.99 -0.08 11.64
N LYS A 7 19.31 -0.17 11.58
CA LYS A 7 20.00 -1.13 10.68
C LYS A 7 19.60 -2.57 10.99
N GLY A 8 19.52 -2.94 12.27
CA GLY A 8 19.17 -4.30 12.70
C GLY A 8 17.77 -4.75 12.28
N ILE A 9 16.86 -3.80 12.02
CA ILE A 9 15.50 -4.08 11.52
C ILE A 9 15.35 -3.81 10.01
N GLY A 10 16.46 -3.60 9.28
CA GLY A 10 16.45 -3.47 7.82
C GLY A 10 16.20 -2.06 7.27
N ILE A 11 16.26 -1.02 8.11
CA ILE A 11 16.15 0.38 7.66
C ILE A 11 17.45 0.82 6.98
N LYS A 12 17.31 1.46 5.82
CA LYS A 12 18.43 2.06 5.09
C LYS A 12 18.76 3.42 5.70
N VAL A 13 19.88 3.48 6.43
CA VAL A 13 20.41 4.70 7.08
C VAL A 13 21.64 5.25 6.37
N VAL A 14 21.67 5.18 5.04
CA VAL A 14 22.78 5.70 4.23
C VAL A 14 22.85 7.21 4.42
N ASN A 15 24.03 7.74 4.79
CA ASN A 15 24.27 9.16 5.07
C ASN A 15 23.47 9.75 6.25
N ILE A 16 23.04 8.92 7.21
CA ILE A 16 22.44 9.38 8.47
C ILE A 16 23.38 9.01 9.61
N GLY A 17 24.10 10.01 10.14
CA GLY A 17 24.92 9.90 11.34
C GLY A 17 24.17 10.37 12.58
N ALA A 18 24.82 10.24 13.75
CA ALA A 18 24.22 10.69 15.01
C ALA A 18 24.05 12.22 15.04
N GLY A 19 24.95 12.97 14.39
CA GLY A 19 24.89 14.42 14.30
C GLY A 19 23.65 14.91 13.55
N GLU A 20 23.32 14.29 12.42
CA GLU A 20 22.18 14.69 11.58
C GLU A 20 20.82 14.41 12.26
N LEU A 21 20.78 13.41 13.15
CA LEU A 21 19.59 13.14 13.98
C LEU A 21 19.47 14.10 15.16
N ILE A 22 20.60 14.49 15.77
CA ILE A 22 20.64 15.46 16.86
C ILE A 22 20.26 16.85 16.33
N ASP A 23 20.81 17.24 15.17
CA ASP A 23 20.48 18.47 14.46
C ASP A 23 19.39 18.23 13.39
N GLY A 24 18.33 17.51 13.77
CA GLY A 24 17.25 17.14 12.87
C GLY A 24 16.53 18.34 12.24
N ALA A 25 16.61 19.52 12.87
CA ALA A 25 16.06 20.77 12.34
C ALA A 25 16.83 21.26 11.10
N ALA A 26 18.16 21.06 11.04
CA ALA A 26 18.97 21.35 9.86
C ALA A 26 18.81 20.29 8.76
N HIS A 27 18.37 19.07 9.12
CA HIS A 27 18.26 17.94 8.19
C HIS A 27 16.85 17.29 8.16
N PRO A 28 15.77 18.06 7.94
CA PRO A 28 14.40 17.57 8.08
C PRO A 28 14.07 16.43 7.10
N HIS A 29 14.68 16.42 5.91
CA HIS A 29 14.48 15.38 4.91
C HIS A 29 15.07 14.02 5.33
N LEU A 30 16.18 14.01 6.08
CA LEU A 30 16.78 12.77 6.60
C LEU A 30 15.93 12.18 7.72
N VAL A 31 15.46 13.03 8.64
CA VAL A 31 14.56 12.62 9.73
C VAL A 31 13.24 12.09 9.15
N LEU A 32 12.63 12.81 8.21
CA LEU A 32 11.39 12.38 7.57
C LEU A 32 11.56 11.06 6.80
N GLY A 33 12.68 10.90 6.06
CA GLY A 33 12.99 9.65 5.37
C GLY A 33 13.17 8.46 6.31
N LEU A 34 13.76 8.69 7.50
CA LEU A 34 13.88 7.66 8.54
C LEU A 34 12.51 7.28 9.12
N VAL A 35 11.70 8.27 9.47
CA VAL A 35 10.33 8.06 10.00
C VAL A 35 9.46 7.34 8.98
N TRP A 36 9.54 7.73 7.70
CA TRP A 36 8.80 7.07 6.64
C TRP A 36 9.14 5.59 6.51
N GLN A 37 10.44 5.24 6.55
CA GLN A 37 10.86 3.84 6.51
C GLN A 37 10.33 3.04 7.72
N LEU A 38 10.31 3.63 8.92
CA LEU A 38 9.74 3.01 10.12
C LEU A 38 8.23 2.76 9.97
N VAL A 39 7.48 3.77 9.52
CA VAL A 39 6.03 3.67 9.29
C VAL A 39 5.74 2.61 8.23
N LYS A 40 6.48 2.63 7.12
CA LYS A 40 6.33 1.65 6.03
C LYS A 40 6.59 0.23 6.51
N LEU A 41 7.67 0.01 7.26
CA LEU A 41 7.98 -1.28 7.85
C LEU A 41 6.84 -1.75 8.76
N GLN A 42 6.34 -0.89 9.64
CA GLN A 42 5.27 -1.24 10.56
C GLN A 42 3.96 -1.59 9.83
N LEU A 43 3.57 -0.82 8.81
CA LEU A 43 2.36 -1.06 8.02
C LEU A 43 2.42 -2.39 7.25
N LEU A 44 3.60 -2.75 6.74
CA LEU A 44 3.79 -3.93 5.91
C LEU A 44 4.17 -5.18 6.72
N ASN A 45 4.53 -5.05 7.99
CA ASN A 45 4.97 -6.17 8.83
C ASN A 45 3.87 -7.23 9.00
N SER A 46 2.59 -6.85 8.94
CA SER A 46 1.48 -7.81 8.98
C SER A 46 1.26 -8.54 7.64
N VAL A 47 1.74 -8.02 6.52
CA VAL A 47 1.51 -8.58 5.18
C VAL A 47 2.44 -9.77 4.93
N ASN A 48 2.10 -10.91 5.54
CA ASN A 48 2.81 -12.17 5.38
C ASN A 48 1.90 -13.36 5.71
N LEU A 49 2.31 -14.56 5.28
CA LEU A 49 1.57 -15.81 5.45
C LEU A 49 1.38 -16.25 6.91
N LYS A 50 2.24 -15.81 7.83
CA LYS A 50 2.09 -16.14 9.25
C LYS A 50 0.89 -15.41 9.86
N SER A 51 0.70 -14.14 9.49
CA SER A 51 -0.47 -13.34 9.91
C SER A 51 -1.72 -13.68 9.09
N HIS A 52 -1.54 -14.01 7.82
CA HIS A 52 -2.60 -14.21 6.83
C HIS A 52 -2.39 -15.49 6.00
N PRO A 53 -2.71 -16.68 6.54
CA PRO A 53 -2.53 -17.95 5.84
C PRO A 53 -3.28 -18.03 4.51
N GLU A 54 -4.36 -17.27 4.34
CA GLU A 54 -5.16 -17.17 3.12
C GLU A 54 -4.37 -16.64 1.91
N LEU A 55 -3.24 -15.97 2.13
CA LEU A 55 -2.37 -15.48 1.05
C LEU A 55 -1.78 -16.62 0.20
N VAL A 56 -1.86 -17.88 0.65
CA VAL A 56 -1.47 -19.05 -0.16
C VAL A 56 -2.22 -19.12 -1.49
N ARG A 57 -3.42 -18.51 -1.57
CA ARG A 57 -4.22 -18.43 -2.81
C ARG A 57 -3.61 -17.53 -3.88
N LEU A 58 -2.55 -16.80 -3.55
CA LEU A 58 -1.85 -15.91 -4.48
C LEU A 58 -0.81 -16.65 -5.33
N LEU A 59 -0.53 -17.93 -5.04
CA LEU A 59 0.35 -18.76 -5.87
C LEU A 59 -0.11 -18.74 -7.33
N GLU A 60 0.85 -18.51 -8.22
CA GLU A 60 0.63 -18.57 -9.67
C GLU A 60 1.01 -19.96 -10.18
N GLU A 61 0.62 -20.24 -11.42
CA GLU A 61 0.89 -21.52 -12.06
C GLU A 61 2.41 -21.74 -12.18
N GLY A 62 2.89 -22.85 -11.60
CA GLY A 62 4.31 -23.22 -11.61
C GLY A 62 5.15 -22.62 -10.47
N GLU A 63 4.56 -21.89 -9.53
CA GLU A 63 5.24 -21.44 -8.32
C GLU A 63 4.95 -22.33 -7.10
N ASP A 64 5.93 -22.44 -6.22
CA ASP A 64 5.79 -23.08 -4.91
C ASP A 64 5.64 -22.05 -3.79
N LEU A 65 5.24 -22.52 -2.60
CA LEU A 65 5.07 -21.68 -1.41
C LEU A 65 6.35 -20.89 -1.05
N GLU A 66 7.52 -21.47 -1.33
CA GLU A 66 8.81 -20.82 -1.07
C GLU A 66 8.99 -19.56 -1.92
N ASP A 67 8.52 -19.56 -3.17
CA ASP A 67 8.61 -18.39 -4.05
C ASP A 67 7.74 -17.25 -3.53
N LEU A 68 6.53 -17.57 -3.06
CA LEU A 68 5.63 -16.60 -2.43
C LEU A 68 6.23 -16.02 -1.14
N LEU A 69 6.90 -16.83 -0.31
CA LEU A 69 7.55 -16.40 0.92
C LEU A 69 8.78 -15.52 0.69
N ARG A 70 9.42 -15.61 -0.49
CA ARG A 70 10.56 -14.76 -0.87
C ARG A 70 10.12 -13.37 -1.34
N LEU A 71 8.84 -13.16 -1.64
CA LEU A 71 8.36 -11.86 -2.10
C LEU A 71 8.46 -10.81 -0.98
N PRO A 72 8.99 -9.62 -1.29
CA PRO A 72 8.87 -8.48 -0.40
C PRO A 72 7.39 -8.18 -0.09
N PRO A 73 7.05 -7.71 1.12
CA PRO A 73 5.66 -7.42 1.51
C PRO A 73 4.91 -6.51 0.51
N GLU A 74 5.59 -5.54 -0.10
CA GLU A 74 5.00 -4.64 -1.10
C GLU A 74 4.58 -5.38 -2.38
N GLN A 75 5.39 -6.33 -2.83
CA GLN A 75 5.08 -7.15 -4.00
C GLN A 75 3.97 -8.14 -3.67
N LEU A 76 3.98 -8.72 -2.47
CA LEU A 76 2.90 -9.59 -2.00
C LEU A 76 1.56 -8.84 -1.92
N LEU A 77 1.56 -7.61 -1.40
CA LEU A 77 0.38 -6.74 -1.37
C LEU A 77 -0.12 -6.41 -2.79
N MET A 78 0.79 -6.08 -3.70
CA MET A 78 0.46 -5.81 -5.10
C MET A 78 -0.14 -7.04 -5.80
N ARG A 79 0.39 -8.23 -5.49
CA ARG A 79 -0.14 -9.50 -5.99
C ARG A 79 -1.53 -9.79 -5.44
N TRP A 80 -1.75 -9.56 -4.14
CA TRP A 80 -3.07 -9.62 -3.52
C TRP A 80 -4.07 -8.67 -4.18
N PHE A 81 -3.64 -7.44 -4.48
CA PHE A 81 -4.47 -6.45 -5.16
C PHE A 81 -4.91 -6.97 -6.54
N ASN A 82 -3.95 -7.43 -7.34
CA ASN A 82 -4.22 -7.94 -8.70
C ASN A 82 -5.04 -9.23 -8.70
N TYR A 83 -4.87 -10.10 -7.70
CA TYR A 83 -5.71 -11.28 -7.51
C TYR A 83 -7.19 -10.91 -7.41
N HIS A 84 -7.52 -9.89 -6.60
CA HIS A 84 -8.90 -9.42 -6.47
C HIS A 84 -9.40 -8.70 -7.72
N LEU A 85 -8.57 -7.90 -8.40
CA LEU A 85 -8.95 -7.29 -9.68
C LEU A 85 -9.30 -8.34 -10.74
N LYS A 86 -8.47 -9.38 -10.86
CA LYS A 86 -8.70 -10.51 -11.78
C LYS A 86 -10.00 -11.22 -11.44
N ASN A 87 -10.25 -11.50 -10.17
CA ASN A 87 -11.48 -12.17 -9.73
C ASN A 87 -12.74 -11.31 -9.88
N ALA A 88 -12.59 -9.99 -9.92
CA ALA A 88 -13.66 -9.06 -10.27
C ALA A 88 -13.90 -8.95 -11.79
N GLY A 89 -13.15 -9.70 -12.62
CA GLY A 89 -13.24 -9.65 -14.08
C GLY A 89 -12.61 -8.38 -14.68
N SER A 90 -11.77 -7.66 -13.93
CA SER A 90 -11.10 -6.46 -14.45
C SER A 90 -9.90 -6.83 -15.31
N GLU A 91 -9.77 -6.17 -16.45
CA GLU A 91 -8.57 -6.23 -17.29
C GLU A 91 -7.41 -5.38 -16.73
N LYS A 92 -7.69 -4.51 -15.75
CA LYS A 92 -6.66 -3.68 -15.14
C LYS A 92 -5.68 -4.51 -14.32
N LYS A 93 -4.40 -4.13 -14.40
CA LYS A 93 -3.33 -4.62 -13.53
C LYS A 93 -2.59 -3.44 -12.95
N VAL A 94 -2.24 -3.55 -11.67
CA VAL A 94 -1.48 -2.58 -10.90
C VAL A 94 -0.05 -3.08 -10.74
N TYR A 95 0.91 -2.27 -11.17
CA TYR A 95 2.35 -2.52 -11.06
C TYR A 95 3.03 -1.54 -10.08
N ASN A 96 2.30 -0.53 -9.60
CA ASN A 96 2.76 0.44 -8.59
C ASN A 96 1.58 1.05 -7.81
N PHE A 97 1.82 1.50 -6.57
CA PHE A 97 0.81 2.18 -5.74
C PHE A 97 0.79 3.70 -5.95
N SER A 98 1.22 4.18 -7.12
CA SER A 98 1.26 5.61 -7.48
C SER A 98 0.46 5.89 -8.76
N GLY A 99 1.10 5.77 -9.92
CA GLY A 99 0.53 6.05 -11.24
C GLY A 99 -0.70 5.19 -11.57
N ASP A 100 -0.70 3.91 -11.20
CA ASP A 100 -1.73 2.95 -11.62
C ASP A 100 -3.02 3.05 -10.80
N VAL A 101 -2.94 3.67 -9.62
CA VAL A 101 -4.08 3.80 -8.70
C VAL A 101 -4.63 5.23 -8.63
N LYS A 102 -3.95 6.21 -9.26
CA LYS A 102 -4.30 7.64 -9.15
C LYS A 102 -5.67 8.01 -9.70
N ASP A 103 -6.23 7.21 -10.60
CA ASP A 103 -7.56 7.42 -11.18
C ASP A 103 -8.70 6.84 -10.34
N SER A 104 -8.38 6.18 -9.22
CA SER A 104 -9.32 5.55 -8.29
C SER A 104 -10.16 4.39 -8.84
N GLU A 105 -9.94 3.93 -10.08
CA GLU A 105 -10.71 2.82 -10.65
C GLU A 105 -10.32 1.49 -10.02
N ALA A 106 -9.01 1.23 -9.93
CA ALA A 106 -8.48 0.02 -9.31
C ALA A 106 -8.94 -0.11 -7.84
N TYR A 107 -8.91 1.00 -7.08
CA TYR A 107 -9.44 1.02 -5.71
C TYR A 107 -10.94 0.78 -5.64
N THR A 108 -11.72 1.36 -6.56
CA THR A 108 -13.18 1.15 -6.59
C THR A 108 -13.51 -0.32 -6.80
N ILE A 109 -12.85 -0.97 -7.78
CA ILE A 109 -13.04 -2.39 -8.09
C ILE A 109 -12.62 -3.25 -6.91
N LEU A 110 -11.44 -2.99 -6.33
CA LEU A 110 -10.94 -3.73 -5.18
C LEU A 110 -11.91 -3.65 -3.99
N LEU A 111 -12.30 -2.45 -3.58
CA LEU A 111 -13.18 -2.26 -2.42
C LEU A 111 -14.54 -2.95 -2.62
N HIS A 112 -15.09 -2.87 -3.83
CA HIS A 112 -16.31 -3.60 -4.17
C HIS A 112 -16.10 -5.12 -4.12
N GLN A 113 -14.98 -5.64 -4.62
CA GLN A 113 -14.68 -7.07 -4.64
C GLN A 113 -14.51 -7.65 -3.22
N ILE A 114 -13.83 -6.93 -2.32
CA ILE A 114 -13.59 -7.42 -0.95
C ILE A 114 -14.84 -7.33 -0.06
N ALA A 115 -15.73 -6.37 -0.33
CA ALA A 115 -16.88 -6.10 0.52
C ALA A 115 -18.08 -5.59 -0.29
N PRO A 116 -18.65 -6.41 -1.20
CA PRO A 116 -19.70 -5.96 -2.12
C PRO A 116 -20.98 -5.47 -1.44
N GLY A 117 -21.27 -5.96 -0.22
CA GLY A 117 -22.40 -5.51 0.59
C GLY A 117 -22.20 -4.14 1.28
N LYS A 118 -20.97 -3.62 1.35
CA LYS A 118 -20.64 -2.35 2.00
C LYS A 118 -20.14 -1.30 0.99
N CYS A 119 -19.35 -1.72 0.01
CA CYS A 119 -18.73 -0.86 -0.97
C CYS A 119 -19.40 -1.04 -2.34
N ASP A 120 -19.96 0.02 -2.89
CA ASP A 120 -20.51 0.02 -4.25
C ASP A 120 -19.44 0.38 -5.30
N ASN A 121 -19.73 0.08 -6.57
CA ASN A 121 -18.86 0.37 -7.71
C ASN A 121 -19.27 1.63 -8.49
N LYS A 122 -20.16 2.48 -7.95
CA LYS A 122 -20.74 3.63 -8.66
C LYS A 122 -19.67 4.67 -9.05
N ALA A 123 -18.57 4.70 -8.33
CA ALA A 123 -17.44 5.57 -8.63
C ALA A 123 -16.88 5.35 -10.05
N LEU A 124 -17.06 4.16 -10.65
CA LEU A 124 -16.60 3.88 -12.02
C LEU A 124 -17.31 4.72 -13.10
N THR A 125 -18.54 5.19 -12.86
CA THR A 125 -19.28 6.01 -13.83
C THR A 125 -18.96 7.51 -13.72
N VAL A 126 -18.22 7.91 -12.69
CA VAL A 126 -17.88 9.31 -12.43
C VAL A 126 -16.65 9.70 -13.23
N SER A 127 -16.75 10.68 -14.12
CA SER A 127 -15.63 11.16 -14.96
C SER A 127 -14.58 11.98 -14.18
N ASP A 128 -15.01 12.74 -13.17
CA ASP A 128 -14.12 13.55 -12.34
C ASP A 128 -13.32 12.66 -11.37
N LYS A 129 -11.99 12.60 -11.56
CA LYS A 129 -11.08 11.77 -10.77
C LYS A 129 -11.09 12.14 -9.28
N LYS A 130 -11.21 13.43 -8.94
CA LYS A 130 -11.19 13.88 -7.55
C LYS A 130 -12.48 13.50 -6.84
N LYS A 131 -13.63 13.60 -7.52
CA LYS A 131 -14.90 13.09 -7.00
C LYS A 131 -14.86 11.57 -6.84
N ARG A 132 -14.26 10.87 -7.81
CA ARG A 132 -14.08 9.41 -7.73
C ARG A 132 -13.22 8.99 -6.53
N ALA A 133 -12.09 9.66 -6.33
CA ALA A 133 -11.22 9.46 -5.17
C ALA A 133 -11.97 9.70 -3.85
N ALA A 134 -12.81 10.73 -3.77
CA ALA A 134 -13.64 10.98 -2.60
C ALA A 134 -14.65 9.85 -2.33
N MET A 135 -15.24 9.27 -3.38
CA MET A 135 -16.12 8.11 -3.23
C MET A 135 -15.37 6.85 -2.76
N VAL A 136 -14.14 6.62 -3.25
CA VAL A 136 -13.27 5.56 -2.75
C VAL A 136 -13.00 5.70 -1.25
N LEU A 137 -12.65 6.89 -0.80
CA LEU A 137 -12.44 7.16 0.64
C LEU A 137 -13.73 6.97 1.45
N GLY A 138 -14.87 7.36 0.88
CA GLY A 138 -16.19 7.11 1.46
C GLY A 138 -16.47 5.60 1.62
N ASN A 139 -16.14 4.79 0.62
CA ASN A 139 -16.25 3.34 0.69
C ASN A 139 -15.28 2.72 1.69
N ALA A 140 -14.03 3.18 1.74
CA ALA A 140 -13.05 2.73 2.72
C ALA A 140 -13.50 2.98 4.16
N LYS A 141 -14.11 4.15 4.43
CA LYS A 141 -14.68 4.47 5.74
C LYS A 141 -15.78 3.49 6.19
N LYS A 142 -16.56 2.93 5.26
CA LYS A 142 -17.58 1.90 5.58
C LYS A 142 -16.98 0.57 6.03
N LEU A 143 -15.68 0.37 5.78
CA LEU A 143 -14.89 -0.78 6.22
C LEU A 143 -14.08 -0.46 7.48
N ASP A 144 -14.40 0.64 8.17
CA ASP A 144 -13.70 1.10 9.37
C ASP A 144 -12.20 1.37 9.13
N VAL A 145 -11.84 1.69 7.88
CA VAL A 145 -10.48 2.12 7.52
C VAL A 145 -10.35 3.62 7.78
N GLU A 146 -9.52 3.98 8.76
CA GLU A 146 -9.11 5.36 8.99
C GLU A 146 -8.14 5.81 7.89
N SER A 147 -8.59 6.71 7.03
CA SER A 147 -7.76 7.25 5.94
C SER A 147 -7.06 8.54 6.37
N PHE A 148 -5.72 8.51 6.38
CA PHE A 148 -4.89 9.70 6.54
C PHE A 148 -4.67 10.47 5.24
N ILE A 149 -5.13 9.92 4.11
CA ILE A 149 -4.98 10.51 2.78
C ILE A 149 -6.26 11.23 2.33
N THR A 150 -6.09 12.29 1.56
CA THR A 150 -7.17 13.06 0.94
C THR A 150 -7.42 12.61 -0.51
N PRO A 151 -8.55 12.98 -1.12
CA PRO A 151 -8.77 12.71 -2.55
C PRO A 151 -7.69 13.30 -3.46
N ALA A 152 -7.07 14.42 -3.04
CA ALA A 152 -6.00 15.04 -3.81
C ALA A 152 -4.71 14.21 -3.76
N ASP A 153 -4.44 13.52 -2.66
CA ASP A 153 -3.23 12.69 -2.50
C ASP A 153 -3.30 11.45 -3.40
N ILE A 154 -4.48 10.83 -3.49
CA ILE A 154 -4.73 9.74 -4.46
C ILE A 154 -4.49 10.23 -5.89
N CYS A 155 -5.10 11.36 -6.28
CA CYS A 155 -4.96 11.90 -7.63
C CYS A 155 -3.52 12.30 -7.99
N LYS A 156 -2.71 12.68 -6.99
CA LYS A 156 -1.28 12.97 -7.17
C LYS A 156 -0.44 11.71 -7.34
N GLY A 157 -0.92 10.55 -6.88
CA GLY A 157 -0.20 9.29 -6.94
C GLY A 157 1.09 9.33 -6.12
N ASN A 158 1.01 9.84 -4.89
CA ASN A 158 2.18 9.93 -4.01
C ASN A 158 2.63 8.50 -3.59
N PRO A 159 3.86 8.07 -3.92
CA PRO A 159 4.37 6.73 -3.58
C PRO A 159 4.72 6.54 -2.10
#